data_AF-A0A812W3R2-F1
#
_entry.id   AF-A0A812W3R2-F1
#
_cell.length_a   1.000
_cell.length_b   1.000
_cell.length_c   1.000
_cell.angle_alpha   90.00
_cell.angle_beta   90.00
_cell.angle_gamma   90.00
#
_symmetry.space_group_name_H-M   'P 1'
#
loop_
_entity.id
_entity.type
_entity.pdbx_description
1 polymer ?
#
loop_
_entity_poly.entity_id
_entity_poly.type
_entity_poly.pdbx_seq_one_letter_code
_entity_poly.pdbx_strand_id
1 'polypeptide(L)'
;AGATWHQASGNWYKIFLQIDTQQRGYITLDDLKRAVRGCFYGFRLSAQDLSDEALFQLWKAMDENCEMRVPLKRFLAFMKRSEATLAVSPRPSLEEDREWRQELKEAPDMTSSELLQVAK
;
A
#
# COMPACT_ATOMS: atom_id res chain seq x y z
N ALA A 1 13.43 -10.01 9.56
CA ALA A 1 13.75 -9.12 8.42
C ALA A 1 12.45 -8.46 7.95
N GLY A 2 12.21 -7.20 8.31
CA GLY A 2 10.93 -6.52 8.01
C GLY A 2 11.01 -4.99 8.06
N ALA A 3 12.21 -4.42 8.01
CA ALA A 3 12.45 -3.02 8.37
C ALA A 3 12.54 -2.04 7.19
N THR A 4 12.56 -2.51 5.93
CA THR A 4 12.97 -1.66 4.80
C THR A 4 11.89 -0.73 4.25
N TRP A 5 10.58 -1.06 4.39
CA TRP A 5 9.51 -0.25 3.77
C TRP A 5 8.76 0.67 4.73
N HIS A 6 8.82 0.43 6.04
CA HIS A 6 8.32 1.40 7.04
C HIS A 6 9.10 2.73 6.97
N GLN A 7 10.32 2.72 6.42
CA GLN A 7 11.15 3.90 6.15
C GLN A 7 10.92 4.52 4.76
N ALA A 8 10.08 3.91 3.91
CA ALA A 8 9.66 4.49 2.64
C ALA A 8 8.40 5.34 2.82
N SER A 9 8.16 5.91 4.01
CA SER A 9 7.07 6.83 4.34
C SER A 9 6.89 7.91 3.27
N GLY A 10 6.05 7.64 2.27
CA GLY A 10 5.78 8.49 1.10
C GLY A 10 6.88 8.53 0.02
N ASN A 11 7.92 7.69 0.06
CA ASN A 11 9.02 7.73 -0.91
C ASN A 11 8.83 6.73 -2.06
N TRP A 12 7.85 7.02 -2.91
CA TRP A 12 7.55 6.25 -4.14
C TRP A 12 8.72 6.19 -5.14
N TYR A 13 9.65 7.13 -5.08
CA TYR A 13 10.84 7.11 -5.92
C TYR A 13 11.73 5.91 -5.59
N LYS A 14 11.95 5.62 -4.30
CA LYS A 14 12.69 4.42 -3.88
C LYS A 14 11.99 3.14 -4.33
N ILE A 15 10.66 3.07 -4.21
CA ILE A 15 9.87 1.92 -4.69
C ILE A 15 10.10 1.72 -6.19
N PHE A 16 10.01 2.79 -6.98
CA PHE A 16 10.20 2.73 -8.42
C PHE A 16 11.56 2.14 -8.80
N LEU A 17 12.63 2.60 -8.15
CA LEU A 17 13.98 2.08 -8.41
C LEU A 17 14.12 0.59 -8.10
N GLN A 18 13.34 0.06 -7.16
CA GLN A 18 13.35 -1.39 -6.88
C GLN A 18 12.57 -2.19 -7.93
N ILE A 19 11.54 -1.61 -8.54
CA ILE A 19 10.78 -2.26 -9.61
C ILE A 19 11.58 -2.22 -10.93
N ASP A 20 12.17 -1.07 -11.26
CA ASP A 20 13.01 -0.87 -12.44
C ASP A 20 14.44 -1.42 -12.23
N THR A 21 14.52 -2.74 -12.06
CA THR A 21 15.78 -3.47 -11.80
C THR A 21 16.87 -3.26 -12.87
N GLN A 22 16.49 -2.85 -14.07
CA GLN A 22 17.39 -2.62 -15.20
C GLN A 22 17.71 -1.13 -15.42
N GLN A 23 17.24 -0.24 -14.52
CA GLN A 23 17.46 1.21 -14.58
C GLN A 23 17.11 1.85 -15.92
N ARG A 24 16.00 1.41 -16.53
CA ARG A 24 15.54 1.91 -17.83
C ARG A 24 14.84 3.27 -17.74
N GLY A 25 14.47 3.70 -16.54
CA GLY A 25 13.68 4.91 -16.29
C GLY A 25 12.17 4.70 -16.48
N TYR A 26 11.74 3.47 -16.74
CA TYR A 26 10.33 3.07 -16.86
C TYR A 26 10.14 1.63 -16.37
N ILE A 27 8.95 1.34 -15.86
CA ILE A 27 8.53 -0.02 -15.50
C ILE A 27 7.65 -0.61 -16.59
N THR A 28 7.72 -1.93 -16.77
CA THR A 28 6.80 -2.71 -17.61
C THR A 28 5.85 -3.55 -16.75
N LEU A 29 4.83 -4.15 -17.38
CA LEU A 29 3.94 -5.10 -16.70
C LEU A 29 4.72 -6.27 -16.09
N ASP A 30 5.77 -6.75 -16.77
CA ASP A 30 6.57 -7.86 -16.28
C ASP A 30 7.44 -7.47 -15.08
N ASP A 31 7.95 -6.23 -15.05
CA ASP A 31 8.66 -5.73 -13.87
C ASP A 31 7.72 -5.63 -12.67
N LEU A 32 6.51 -5.12 -12.88
CA LEU A 32 5.50 -5.03 -11.83
C LEU A 32 5.09 -6.42 -11.33
N LYS A 33 4.83 -7.38 -12.23
CA LYS A 33 4.55 -8.77 -11.89
C LYS A 33 5.68 -9.38 -11.08
N ARG A 34 6.94 -9.17 -11.50
CA ARG A 34 8.12 -9.67 -10.79
C ARG A 34 8.24 -9.04 -9.41
N ALA A 35 7.96 -7.75 -9.26
CA ALA A 35 8.01 -7.06 -7.97
C ALA A 35 6.91 -7.55 -7.01
N VAL A 36 5.70 -7.80 -7.50
CA VAL A 36 4.55 -8.20 -6.68
C VAL A 36 4.56 -9.69 -6.33
N ARG A 37 4.86 -10.54 -7.31
CA ARG A 37 4.84 -12.01 -7.19
C ARG A 37 6.17 -12.61 -6.75
N GLY A 38 7.27 -11.97 -7.12
CA GLY A 38 8.60 -12.41 -6.73
C GLY A 38 8.77 -12.26 -5.23
N CYS A 39 9.72 -13.01 -4.66
CA CYS A 39 10.11 -12.87 -3.25
C CYS A 39 11.01 -11.64 -3.06
N PHE A 40 10.64 -10.52 -3.69
CA PHE A 40 11.49 -9.34 -3.79
C PHE A 40 11.12 -8.37 -2.65
N TYR A 41 12.09 -8.15 -1.77
CA TYR A 41 12.00 -7.19 -0.67
C TYR A 41 10.79 -7.32 0.28
N GLY A 42 10.08 -8.45 0.30
CA GLY A 42 8.97 -8.69 1.23
C GLY A 42 7.57 -8.52 0.63
N PHE A 43 7.46 -8.18 -0.65
CA PHE A 43 6.27 -8.52 -1.41
C PHE A 43 6.35 -10.02 -1.73
N ARG A 44 5.27 -10.74 -1.42
CA ARG A 44 5.08 -12.14 -1.81
C ARG A 44 3.59 -12.39 -1.95
N LEU A 45 2.92 -11.46 -2.65
CA LEU A 45 1.47 -11.54 -2.83
C LEU A 45 1.18 -12.67 -3.80
N SER A 46 0.58 -13.72 -3.28
CA SER A 46 0.11 -14.84 -4.08
C SER A 46 -1.08 -14.43 -4.94
N ALA A 47 -1.44 -15.26 -5.92
CA ALA A 47 -2.64 -15.04 -6.72
C ALA A 47 -3.93 -15.01 -5.87
N GLN A 48 -3.89 -15.53 -4.63
CA GLN A 48 -5.00 -15.45 -3.68
C GLN A 48 -5.07 -14.06 -3.01
N ASP A 49 -3.93 -13.44 -2.69
CA ASP A 49 -3.87 -12.13 -2.05
C ASP A 49 -4.19 -10.99 -3.02
N LEU A 50 -3.75 -11.14 -4.27
CA LEU A 50 -4.03 -10.24 -5.37
C LEU A 50 -4.19 -11.10 -6.61
N SER A 51 -5.35 -11.10 -7.28
CA SER A 51 -5.52 -11.89 -8.51
C SER A 51 -4.70 -11.31 -9.67
N ASP A 52 -4.38 -12.14 -10.66
CA ASP A 52 -3.69 -11.65 -11.87
C ASP A 52 -4.53 -10.62 -12.64
N GLU A 53 -5.85 -10.77 -12.61
CA GLU A 53 -6.78 -9.80 -13.16
C GLU A 53 -6.69 -8.46 -12.41
N ALA A 54 -6.71 -8.47 -11.07
CA ALA A 54 -6.58 -7.24 -10.28
C ALA A 54 -5.22 -6.56 -10.50
N LEU A 55 -4.14 -7.34 -10.62
CA LEU A 55 -2.82 -6.83 -10.96
C LEU A 55 -2.80 -6.20 -12.37
N PHE A 56 -3.50 -6.79 -13.33
CA PHE A 56 -3.64 -6.24 -14.68
C PHE A 56 -4.47 -4.96 -14.69
N GLN A 57 -5.56 -4.90 -13.92
CA GLN A 57 -6.34 -3.67 -13.77
C GLN A 57 -5.53 -2.55 -13.12
N LEU A 58 -4.71 -2.88 -12.10
CA LEU A 58 -3.77 -1.92 -11.50
C LEU A 58 -2.77 -1.40 -12.55
N TRP A 59 -2.20 -2.29 -13.36
CA TRP A 59 -1.31 -1.89 -14.46
C TRP A 59 -2.01 -0.94 -15.44
N LYS A 60 -3.22 -1.31 -15.89
CA LYS A 60 -4.01 -0.51 -16.82
C LYS A 60 -4.35 0.87 -16.25
N ALA A 61 -4.58 0.96 -14.95
CA ALA A 61 -4.82 2.24 -14.28
C ALA A 61 -3.57 3.15 -14.25
N MET A 62 -2.36 2.57 -14.30
CA MET A 62 -1.10 3.33 -14.39
C MET A 62 -0.72 3.67 -15.85
N ASP A 63 -0.96 2.76 -16.79
CA ASP A 63 -0.66 2.91 -18.21
C ASP A 63 -1.87 3.41 -19.01
N GLU A 64 -2.39 4.57 -18.65
CA GLU A 64 -3.59 5.18 -19.26
C GLU A 64 -3.46 5.36 -20.79
N ASN A 65 -2.22 5.50 -21.29
CA ASN A 65 -1.93 5.72 -22.71
C ASN A 65 -1.61 4.42 -23.48
N CYS A 66 -1.68 3.25 -22.84
CA CYS A 66 -1.33 1.96 -23.45
C CYS A 66 0.08 1.96 -24.10
N GLU A 67 1.04 2.66 -23.51
CA GLU A 67 2.41 2.72 -24.04
C GLU A 67 3.22 1.47 -23.67
N MET A 68 2.64 0.56 -22.88
CA MET A 68 3.27 -0.65 -22.34
C MET A 68 4.51 -0.36 -21.47
N ARG A 69 4.64 0.90 -21.04
CA ARG A 69 5.71 1.41 -20.19
C ARG A 69 5.18 2.55 -19.34
N VAL A 70 5.53 2.55 -18.07
CA VAL A 70 5.17 3.63 -17.15
C VAL A 70 6.46 4.33 -16.70
N PRO A 71 6.75 5.54 -17.21
CA PRO A 71 7.90 6.32 -16.76
C PRO A 71 7.75 6.75 -15.29
N LEU A 72 8.88 7.01 -14.63
CA LEU A 72 8.93 7.44 -13.24
C LEU A 72 7.91 8.55 -12.90
N LYS A 73 7.84 9.59 -13.73
CA LYS A 73 6.93 10.74 -13.49
C LYS A 73 5.46 10.30 -13.40
N ARG A 74 5.02 9.39 -14.28
CA ARG A 74 3.65 8.89 -14.29
C ARG A 74 3.39 8.00 -13.08
N PHE A 75 4.34 7.11 -12.76
CA PHE A 75 4.27 6.26 -11.57
C PHE A 75 4.12 7.10 -10.29
N LEU A 76 4.99 8.10 -10.09
CA LEU A 76 4.91 8.98 -8.91
C LEU A 76 3.60 9.75 -8.84
N ALA A 77 3.10 10.26 -9.97
CA ALA A 77 1.84 10.96 -10.02
C ALA A 77 0.67 10.03 -9.66
N PHE A 78 0.65 8.81 -10.19
CA PHE A 78 -0.36 7.80 -9.87
C PHE A 78 -0.35 7.46 -8.37
N MET A 79 0.80 7.08 -7.81
CA MET A 79 0.87 6.66 -6.41
C MET A 79 0.48 7.78 -5.43
N LYS A 80 0.87 9.03 -5.71
CA LYS A 80 0.45 10.19 -4.92
C LYS A 80 -1.07 10.42 -4.95
N ARG A 81 -1.71 10.24 -6.11
CA ARG A 81 -3.17 10.32 -6.21
C ARG A 81 -3.84 9.21 -5.41
N SER A 82 -3.33 7.98 -5.50
CA SER A 82 -3.86 6.83 -4.75
C SER A 82 -3.69 7.00 -3.24
N GLU A 83 -2.56 7.55 -2.78
CA GLU A 83 -2.36 7.89 -1.36
C GLU A 83 -3.40 8.89 -0.88
N ALA A 84 -3.70 9.94 -1.65
CA ALA A 84 -4.73 10.92 -1.27
C ALA A 84 -6.12 10.28 -1.15
N THR A 85 -6.44 9.29 -1.98
CA THR A 85 -7.69 8.53 -1.90
C THR A 85 -7.75 7.62 -0.66
N LEU A 86 -6.63 7.01 -0.27
CA LEU A 86 -6.55 6.14 0.91
C LEU A 86 -6.42 6.91 2.23
N ALA A 87 -5.79 8.09 2.20
CA ALA A 87 -5.64 9.00 3.34
C ALA A 87 -6.96 9.67 3.77
N VAL A 88 -8.08 9.38 3.08
CA VAL A 88 -9.43 9.76 3.52
C VAL A 88 -9.83 9.06 4.84
N SER A 89 -9.07 8.07 5.30
CA SER A 89 -9.03 7.75 6.74
C SER A 89 -7.96 8.63 7.38
N PRO A 90 -8.31 9.65 8.20
CA PRO A 90 -7.30 10.42 8.89
C PRO A 90 -6.49 9.44 9.71
N ARG A 91 -5.16 9.44 9.50
CA ARG A 91 -4.27 8.84 10.49
C ARG A 91 -4.47 9.68 11.75
N PRO A 92 -4.89 9.10 12.90
CA PRO A 92 -5.01 9.88 14.11
C PRO A 92 -3.67 10.57 14.35
N SER A 93 -3.74 11.85 14.73
CA SER A 93 -2.58 12.59 15.21
C SER A 93 -1.88 11.84 16.34
N LEU A 94 -0.64 12.21 16.64
CA LEU A 94 0.10 11.58 17.75
C LEU A 94 -0.60 11.74 19.10
N GLU A 95 -1.40 12.80 19.26
CA GLU A 95 -2.22 13.03 20.46
C GLU A 95 -3.43 12.10 20.46
N GLU A 96 -4.15 12.01 19.34
CA GLU A 96 -5.27 11.07 19.19
C GLU A 96 -4.82 9.60 19.34
N ASP A 97 -3.66 9.19 18.78
CA ASP A 97 -3.14 7.82 18.95
C ASP A 97 -2.77 7.51 20.41
N ARG A 98 -2.37 8.52 21.20
CA ARG A 98 -2.09 8.36 22.63
C ARG A 98 -3.37 8.21 23.44
N GLU A 99 -4.37 9.04 23.17
CA GLU A 99 -5.68 8.99 23.83
C GLU A 99 -6.35 7.64 23.56
N TRP A 100 -6.43 7.20 22.30
CA TRP A 100 -6.99 5.90 21.94
C TRP A 100 -6.27 4.73 22.62
N ARG A 101 -4.94 4.78 22.73
CA ARG A 101 -4.17 3.75 23.44
C ARG A 101 -4.40 3.77 24.94
N GLN A 102 -4.67 4.94 25.50
CA GLN A 102 -4.99 5.08 26.92
C GLN A 102 -6.41 4.57 27.19
N GLU A 103 -7.38 4.96 26.38
CA GLU A 103 -8.75 4.45 26.43
C GLU A 103 -8.80 2.93 26.30
N LEU A 104 -8.04 2.33 25.38
CA LEU A 104 -7.97 0.86 25.25
C LEU A 104 -7.36 0.15 26.47
N LYS A 105 -6.49 0.83 27.23
CA LYS A 105 -5.94 0.28 28.48
C LYS A 105 -6.91 0.42 29.65
N GLU A 106 -7.70 1.48 29.64
CA GLU A 106 -8.72 1.77 30.66
C GLU A 106 -10.05 1.09 30.34
N ALA A 107 -10.21 0.56 29.12
CA ALA A 107 -11.38 -0.17 28.69
C ALA A 107 -11.59 -1.41 29.57
N PRO A 108 -12.79 -1.60 30.15
CA PRO A 108 -13.11 -2.82 30.87
C PRO A 108 -13.10 -4.01 29.92
N ASP A 109 -12.56 -5.14 30.37
CA ASP A 109 -12.68 -6.42 29.66
C ASP A 109 -14.15 -6.83 29.63
N MET A 110 -14.82 -6.56 28.51
CA MET A 110 -16.23 -6.87 28.31
C MET A 110 -16.37 -8.05 27.34
N THR A 111 -17.31 -8.94 27.64
CA THR A 111 -17.67 -10.03 26.73
C THR A 111 -18.45 -9.48 25.53
N SER A 112 -18.41 -10.19 24.39
CA SER A 112 -19.10 -9.75 23.17
C SER A 112 -20.61 -9.55 23.34
N SER A 113 -21.24 -10.27 24.29
CA SER A 113 -22.66 -10.10 24.62
C SER A 113 -22.95 -8.77 25.34
N GLU A 114 -22.01 -8.26 26.12
CA GLU A 114 -22.16 -7.01 26.88
C GLU A 114 -21.90 -5.79 25.98
N LEU A 115 -20.94 -5.88 25.06
CA LEU A 115 -20.68 -4.83 24.06
C LEU A 115 -21.90 -4.53 23.18
N LEU A 116 -22.65 -5.57 22.80
CA LEU A 116 -23.87 -5.43 22.01
C LEU A 116 -25.03 -4.76 22.78
N GLN A 117 -25.00 -4.77 24.11
CA GLN A 117 -26.01 -4.10 24.93
C GLN A 117 -25.72 -2.61 25.15
N VAL A 118 -24.45 -2.22 25.15
CA VAL A 118 -24.02 -0.82 25.28
C VAL A 118 -24.27 -0.01 24.00
N ALA A 119 -24.30 -0.66 22.83
CA ALA A 119 -24.46 0.00 21.53
C ALA A 119 -25.93 0.34 21.13
N LYS A 120 -26.86 0.41 22.09
CA LYS A 120 -28.26 0.82 21.86
C LYS A 120 -28.50 2.27 22.25
#